data_AF-A0A5E4VMF1-F1
#
_entry.id   AF-A0A5E4VMF1-F1
#
_cell.length_a   1.000
_cell.length_b   1.000
_cell.length_c   1.000
_cell.angle_alpha   90.00
_cell.angle_beta   90.00
_cell.angle_gamma   90.00
#
_symmetry.space_group_name_H-M   'P 1'
#
loop_
_entity.id
_entity.type
_entity.pdbx_description
1 polymer ?
#
loop_
_entity_poly.entity_id
_entity_poly.type
_entity_poly.pdbx_seq_one_letter_code
_entity_poly.pdbx_strand_id
1 'polypeptide(L)'
;MPERCLSPFRNMAMLGALVGVLGLTACTTRPFQPAPPLYTLWAKPGVDEQGVRRAMLTCGFPDSAYVSTKAMSTNDWAKGELCMIERGFQYQDRRILCTDLRDLPACANVPRGKTFGTDPDFDPTSVPPRDPAAACRGTPADATQGCAPSTSSGRK
;
A
#
# COMPACT_ATOMS: atom_id res chain seq x y z
N MET A 1 -13.35 -29.44 58.54
CA MET A 1 -13.98 -30.74 58.90
C MET A 1 -15.36 -30.42 59.46
N PRO A 2 -16.49 -31.09 59.12
CA PRO A 2 -16.72 -32.34 58.34
C PRO A 2 -17.34 -32.08 56.94
N GLU A 3 -17.16 -32.90 55.88
CA GLU A 3 -17.70 -34.27 55.55
C GLU A 3 -19.19 -34.23 55.15
N ARG A 4 -19.76 -34.83 54.07
CA ARG A 4 -19.43 -35.72 52.94
C ARG A 4 -20.70 -35.68 52.01
N CYS A 5 -20.70 -35.99 50.71
CA CYS A 5 -20.75 -37.36 50.18
C CYS A 5 -20.75 -37.34 48.63
N LEU A 6 -19.69 -37.95 48.08
CA LEU A 6 -19.59 -38.86 46.93
C LEU A 6 -20.73 -38.93 45.87
N SER A 7 -20.34 -38.62 44.64
CA SER A 7 -20.99 -38.92 43.35
C SER A 7 -21.15 -40.42 43.08
N PRO A 8 -22.05 -40.81 42.15
CA PRO A 8 -21.56 -41.46 40.92
C PRO A 8 -22.53 -41.35 39.72
N PHE A 9 -22.31 -40.42 38.78
CA PHE A 9 -22.78 -40.59 37.39
C PHE A 9 -21.66 -40.24 36.41
N ARG A 10 -20.54 -40.90 36.65
CA ARG A 10 -19.49 -41.22 35.70
C ARG A 10 -20.12 -42.11 34.62
N ASN A 11 -20.52 -41.54 33.47
CA ASN A 11 -20.63 -42.21 32.14
C ASN A 11 -21.53 -41.50 31.08
N MET A 12 -21.80 -40.19 31.15
CA MET A 12 -22.45 -39.46 30.04
C MET A 12 -21.67 -38.22 29.56
N ALA A 13 -20.46 -37.98 30.06
CA ALA A 13 -19.67 -36.79 29.72
C ALA A 13 -18.65 -36.99 28.57
N MET A 14 -18.49 -38.21 28.04
CA MET A 14 -17.47 -38.50 27.01
C MET A 14 -17.99 -38.55 25.57
N LEU A 15 -19.30 -38.46 25.35
CA LEU A 15 -19.88 -38.37 23.98
C LEU A 15 -20.32 -36.95 23.60
N GLY A 16 -20.62 -36.08 24.58
CA GLY A 16 -20.92 -34.67 24.33
C GLY A 16 -19.66 -33.78 24.14
N ALA A 17 -18.50 -34.22 24.63
CA ALA A 17 -17.28 -33.40 24.60
C ALA A 17 -16.55 -33.38 23.24
N LEU A 18 -16.77 -34.40 22.38
CA LEU A 18 -16.11 -34.49 21.07
C LEU A 18 -16.79 -33.67 19.97
N VAL A 19 -18.05 -33.28 20.14
CA VAL A 19 -18.81 -32.52 19.12
C VAL A 19 -18.74 -31.00 19.36
N GLY A 20 -18.38 -30.54 20.55
CA GLY A 20 -18.32 -29.10 20.89
C GLY A 20 -17.07 -28.34 20.42
N VAL A 21 -15.98 -29.04 20.07
CA VAL A 21 -14.66 -28.40 19.80
C VAL A 21 -14.46 -28.02 18.32
N LEU A 22 -15.31 -28.51 17.41
CA LEU A 22 -15.15 -28.31 15.95
C LEU A 22 -15.91 -27.08 15.39
N GLY A 23 -16.56 -26.27 16.23
CA GLY A 23 -17.47 -25.19 15.78
C GLY A 23 -16.91 -23.77 15.72
N LEU A 24 -15.67 -23.51 16.17
CA LEU A 24 -15.15 -22.14 16.35
C LEU A 24 -14.21 -21.63 15.25
N THR A 25 -13.97 -22.38 14.17
CA THR A 25 -13.03 -21.96 13.10
C THR A 25 -13.70 -21.26 11.90
N ALA A 26 -15.01 -21.02 11.93
CA ALA A 26 -15.74 -20.53 10.75
C ALA A 26 -15.75 -18.99 10.53
N CYS A 27 -15.15 -18.18 11.42
CA CYS A 27 -15.30 -16.71 11.35
C CYS A 27 -14.14 -15.93 10.69
N THR A 28 -13.08 -16.58 10.19
CA THR A 28 -11.85 -15.85 9.80
C THR A 28 -11.54 -15.82 8.31
N THR A 29 -12.33 -16.46 7.45
CA THR A 29 -12.13 -16.40 6.00
C THR A 29 -13.33 -15.75 5.33
N ARG A 30 -13.19 -14.48 4.90
CA ARG A 30 -14.13 -13.82 3.99
C ARG A 30 -13.55 -13.85 2.57
N PRO A 31 -13.68 -14.96 1.83
CA PRO A 31 -12.96 -15.15 0.57
C PRO A 31 -13.39 -14.22 -0.59
N PHE A 32 -14.34 -13.30 -0.40
CA PHE A 32 -14.88 -12.46 -1.48
C PHE A 32 -15.32 -11.06 -1.00
N GLN A 33 -14.53 -10.36 -0.17
CA GLN A 33 -14.80 -8.93 0.03
C GLN A 33 -14.24 -8.12 -1.15
N PRO A 34 -15.03 -7.20 -1.75
CA PRO A 34 -14.52 -6.32 -2.78
C PRO A 34 -13.37 -5.47 -2.22
N ALA A 35 -12.47 -5.05 -3.11
CA ALA A 35 -11.38 -4.15 -2.72
C ALA A 35 -11.94 -2.90 -2.03
N PRO A 36 -11.28 -2.40 -0.98
CA PRO A 36 -11.70 -1.19 -0.30
C PRO A 36 -11.65 0.00 -1.28
N PRO A 37 -12.47 1.03 -1.05
CA PRO A 37 -12.41 2.25 -1.84
C PRO A 37 -11.04 2.93 -1.76
N LEU A 38 -10.56 3.49 -2.87
CA LEU A 38 -9.21 4.02 -2.99
C LEU A 38 -8.87 5.12 -1.97
N TYR A 39 -9.82 6.02 -1.70
CA TYR A 39 -9.64 7.10 -0.73
C TYR A 39 -9.38 6.62 0.70
N THR A 40 -9.81 5.41 1.06
CA THR A 40 -9.55 4.85 2.39
C THR A 40 -8.10 4.41 2.58
N LEU A 41 -7.33 4.32 1.48
CA LEU A 41 -5.91 3.97 1.50
C LEU A 41 -5.01 5.18 1.77
N TRP A 42 -5.59 6.37 2.00
CA TRP A 42 -4.84 7.61 2.19
C TRP A 42 -5.31 8.31 3.46
N ALA A 43 -4.36 8.72 4.28
CA ALA A 43 -4.65 9.51 5.48
C ALA A 43 -3.72 10.72 5.58
N LYS A 44 -4.22 11.80 6.15
CA LYS A 44 -3.42 12.97 6.52
C LYS A 44 -4.00 13.59 7.80
N PRO A 45 -3.18 13.88 8.82
CA PRO A 45 -3.67 14.53 10.04
C PRO A 45 -4.42 15.83 9.72
N GLY A 46 -5.63 15.98 10.28
CA GLY A 46 -6.46 17.15 10.08
C GLY A 46 -7.19 17.24 8.74
N VAL A 47 -7.15 16.19 7.90
CA VAL A 47 -7.91 16.12 6.65
C VAL A 47 -9.02 15.06 6.77
N ASP A 48 -10.24 15.45 6.43
CA ASP A 48 -11.41 14.58 6.40
C ASP A 48 -11.50 13.78 5.10
N GLU A 49 -12.44 12.83 5.04
CA GLU A 49 -12.63 11.96 3.87
C GLU A 49 -12.82 12.76 2.57
N GLN A 50 -13.63 13.83 2.61
CA GLN A 50 -13.86 14.67 1.43
C GLN A 50 -12.57 15.36 0.98
N GLY A 51 -11.73 15.80 1.92
CA GLY A 51 -10.42 16.34 1.62
C GLY A 51 -9.50 15.34 0.92
N VAL A 52 -9.50 14.08 1.36
CA VAL A 52 -8.74 13.00 0.71
C VAL A 52 -9.25 12.79 -0.73
N ARG A 53 -10.56 12.63 -0.91
CA ARG A 53 -11.17 12.43 -2.24
C ARG A 53 -10.84 13.58 -3.20
N ARG A 54 -10.96 14.83 -2.75
CA ARG A 54 -10.59 16.02 -3.54
C ARG A 54 -9.11 16.01 -3.91
N ALA A 55 -8.24 15.64 -2.97
CA ALA A 55 -6.80 15.58 -3.22
C ALA A 55 -6.47 14.53 -4.29
N MET A 56 -7.10 13.36 -4.27
CA MET A 56 -6.92 12.33 -5.29
C MET A 56 -7.32 12.82 -6.68
N LEU A 57 -8.51 13.40 -6.81
CA LEU A 57 -8.96 13.96 -8.09
C LEU A 57 -8.01 15.05 -8.60
N THR A 58 -7.51 15.90 -7.69
CA THR A 58 -6.53 16.93 -8.03
C THR A 58 -5.17 16.35 -8.45
N CYS A 59 -4.79 15.18 -7.91
CA CYS A 59 -3.59 14.44 -8.29
C CYS A 59 -3.75 13.64 -9.60
N GLY A 60 -4.91 13.72 -10.25
CA GLY A 60 -5.15 13.13 -11.57
C GLY A 60 -5.79 11.75 -11.55
N PHE A 61 -6.22 11.25 -10.39
CA PHE A 61 -7.07 10.04 -10.36
C PHE A 61 -8.43 10.36 -11.01
N PRO A 62 -8.95 9.49 -11.90
CA PRO A 62 -10.24 9.74 -12.56
C PRO A 62 -11.43 9.57 -11.62
N ASP A 63 -11.28 8.79 -10.55
CA ASP A 63 -12.27 8.62 -9.48
C ASP A 63 -11.56 8.41 -8.13
N SER A 64 -12.23 8.74 -7.02
CA SER A 64 -11.66 8.66 -5.67
C SER A 64 -11.93 7.32 -4.96
N ALA A 65 -12.89 6.53 -5.43
CA ALA A 65 -13.29 5.26 -4.82
C ALA A 65 -12.84 4.07 -5.68
N TYR A 66 -13.02 4.12 -7.00
CA TYR A 66 -12.77 3.00 -7.90
C TYR A 66 -12.13 3.45 -9.21
N VAL A 67 -10.88 3.05 -9.40
CA VAL A 67 -10.14 3.33 -10.65
C VAL A 67 -9.81 2.00 -11.31
N SER A 68 -10.27 1.83 -12.56
CA SER A 68 -9.94 0.64 -13.35
C SER A 68 -8.64 0.83 -14.12
N THR A 69 -7.97 -0.27 -14.46
CA THR A 69 -6.75 -0.26 -15.31
C THR A 69 -7.01 0.25 -16.73
N LYS A 70 -8.28 0.30 -17.18
CA LYS A 70 -8.67 0.93 -18.44
C LYS A 70 -8.79 2.45 -18.33
N ALA A 71 -9.12 2.96 -17.14
CA ALA A 71 -9.35 4.37 -16.90
C ALA A 71 -8.04 5.14 -16.61
N MET A 72 -7.00 4.45 -16.15
CA MET A 72 -5.73 5.06 -15.78
C MET A 72 -4.57 4.10 -16.06
N SER A 73 -3.50 4.60 -16.68
CA SER A 73 -2.30 3.82 -16.92
C SER A 73 -1.55 3.57 -15.60
N THR A 74 -0.76 2.49 -15.53
CA THR A 74 0.10 2.19 -14.38
C THR A 74 1.08 3.34 -14.07
N ASN A 75 1.59 4.01 -15.11
CA ASN A 75 2.50 5.14 -14.94
C ASN A 75 1.77 6.37 -14.37
N ASP A 76 0.55 6.65 -14.82
CA ASP A 76 -0.23 7.77 -14.28
C ASP A 76 -0.69 7.49 -12.85
N TRP A 77 -1.02 6.24 -12.54
CA TRP A 77 -1.30 5.82 -11.18
C TRP A 77 -0.11 6.13 -10.26
N ALA A 78 1.10 5.72 -10.66
CA ALA A 78 2.31 6.02 -9.92
C ALA A 78 2.52 7.53 -9.72
N LYS A 79 2.25 8.37 -10.74
CA LYS A 79 2.28 9.84 -10.57
C LYS A 79 1.26 10.32 -9.54
N GLY A 80 0.05 9.78 -9.57
CA GLY A 80 -1.02 10.11 -8.63
C GLY A 80 -0.63 9.79 -7.19
N GLU A 81 -0.07 8.60 -6.95
CA GLU A 81 0.44 8.22 -5.63
C GLU A 81 1.54 9.15 -5.15
N LEU A 82 2.53 9.47 -6.00
CA LEU A 82 3.61 10.38 -5.66
C LEU A 82 3.08 11.80 -5.34
N CYS A 83 2.12 12.30 -6.11
CA CYS A 83 1.47 13.58 -5.84
C CYS A 83 0.79 13.61 -4.46
N MET A 84 0.12 12.52 -4.07
CA MET A 84 -0.49 12.41 -2.74
C MET A 84 0.57 12.45 -1.64
N ILE A 85 1.67 11.72 -1.80
CA ILE A 85 2.80 11.71 -0.87
C ILE A 85 3.45 13.10 -0.76
N GLU A 86 3.69 13.79 -1.89
CA GLU A 86 4.25 15.15 -1.90
C GLU A 86 3.34 16.16 -1.18
N ARG A 87 2.03 15.92 -1.19
CA ARG A 87 1.05 16.71 -0.44
C ARG A 87 0.94 16.33 1.03
N GLY A 88 1.76 15.40 1.50
CA GLY A 88 1.84 14.95 2.88
C GLY A 88 0.73 13.98 3.28
N PHE A 89 0.08 13.32 2.30
CA PHE A 89 -0.75 12.16 2.60
C PHE A 89 0.15 10.94 2.82
N GLN A 90 -0.32 10.03 3.67
CA GLN A 90 0.35 8.78 3.97
C GLN A 90 -0.47 7.64 3.38
N TYR A 91 0.19 6.81 2.59
CA TYR A 91 -0.41 5.58 2.07
C TYR A 91 -0.56 4.55 3.20
N GLN A 92 -1.77 4.00 3.37
CA GLN A 92 -2.15 3.14 4.49
C GLN A 92 -2.08 1.65 4.16
N ASP A 93 -1.85 1.29 2.91
CA ASP A 93 -1.60 -0.09 2.51
C ASP A 93 -0.08 -0.36 2.48
N ARG A 94 0.29 -1.59 2.12
CA ARG A 94 1.67 -2.09 2.22
C ARG A 94 2.67 -1.29 1.41
N ARG A 95 2.39 -1.03 0.13
CA ARG A 95 3.35 -0.34 -0.75
C ARG A 95 2.73 0.37 -1.94
N ILE A 96 3.31 1.53 -2.29
CA ILE A 96 3.01 2.25 -3.53
C ILE A 96 3.70 1.60 -4.72
N LEU A 97 3.26 1.88 -5.95
CA LEU A 97 3.82 1.28 -7.16
C LEU A 97 5.31 1.54 -7.32
N CYS A 98 5.78 2.74 -6.96
CA CYS A 98 7.19 3.12 -7.12
C CYS A 98 8.16 2.38 -6.19
N THR A 99 7.63 1.62 -5.22
CA THR A 99 8.43 0.70 -4.41
C THR A 99 9.01 -0.40 -5.30
N ASP A 100 8.15 -1.05 -6.10
CA ASP A 100 8.52 -2.22 -6.90
C ASP A 100 8.84 -1.87 -8.35
N LEU A 101 8.11 -0.92 -8.94
CA LEU A 101 8.16 -0.61 -10.38
C LEU A 101 9.10 0.57 -10.66
N ARG A 102 10.40 0.36 -10.43
CA ARG A 102 11.43 1.41 -10.55
C ARG A 102 11.59 1.97 -11.97
N ASP A 103 11.32 1.14 -12.97
CA ASP A 103 11.53 1.47 -14.39
C ASP A 103 10.39 2.29 -14.98
N LEU A 104 9.30 2.51 -14.21
CA LEU A 104 8.25 3.43 -14.65
C LEU A 104 8.82 4.85 -14.76
N PRO A 105 8.52 5.59 -15.85
CA PRO A 105 8.97 6.96 -16.03
C PRO A 105 8.68 7.88 -14.82
N ALA A 106 7.50 7.72 -14.19
CA ALA A 106 7.13 8.47 -12.99
C ALA A 106 7.99 8.14 -11.76
N CYS A 107 8.40 6.87 -11.63
CA CYS A 107 9.11 6.36 -10.46
C CYS A 107 10.63 6.54 -10.55
N ALA A 108 11.12 6.91 -11.74
CA ALA A 108 12.53 7.04 -12.01
C ALA A 108 13.17 7.97 -10.95
N ASN A 109 12.72 9.22 -10.82
CA ASN A 109 13.38 10.23 -9.97
C ASN A 109 12.97 10.26 -8.50
N VAL A 110 12.29 9.23 -7.99
CA VAL A 110 11.74 9.23 -6.63
C VAL A 110 12.82 8.92 -5.58
N PRO A 111 13.10 9.84 -4.63
CA PRO A 111 14.02 9.57 -3.53
C PRO A 111 13.52 8.40 -2.70
N ARG A 112 14.42 7.46 -2.41
CA ARG A 112 14.07 6.28 -1.63
C ARG A 112 13.93 6.69 -0.16
N GLY A 113 12.79 6.40 0.46
CA GLY A 113 12.51 6.71 1.86
C GLY A 113 11.44 7.80 2.09
N LYS A 114 10.88 8.43 1.06
CA LYS A 114 9.79 9.41 1.21
C LYS A 114 8.40 8.80 1.50
N THR A 115 8.37 7.67 2.22
CA THR A 115 7.21 6.82 2.55
C THR A 115 6.71 5.94 1.39
N PHE A 116 6.97 4.65 1.52
CA PHE A 116 6.64 3.61 0.53
C PHE A 116 5.53 2.69 1.03
N GLY A 117 4.66 3.15 1.94
CA GLY A 117 3.60 2.39 2.60
C GLY A 117 3.83 2.25 4.11
N THR A 118 3.02 1.43 4.79
CA THR A 118 3.09 1.20 6.25
C THR A 118 3.92 -0.02 6.66
N ASP A 119 4.63 -0.65 5.73
CA ASP A 119 5.35 -1.90 6.01
C ASP A 119 6.54 -1.67 6.97
N PRO A 120 6.57 -2.32 8.15
CA PRO A 120 7.63 -2.15 9.14
C PRO A 120 8.97 -2.77 8.70
N ASP A 121 8.98 -3.63 7.68
CA ASP A 121 10.18 -4.33 7.20
C ASP A 121 10.86 -3.61 6.03
N PHE A 122 10.39 -2.41 5.64
CA PHE A 122 11.08 -1.61 4.64
C PHE A 122 12.39 -1.05 5.21
N ASP A 123 13.50 -1.74 4.96
CA ASP A 123 14.84 -1.23 5.19
C ASP A 123 15.26 -0.30 4.02
N PRO A 124 15.29 1.03 4.21
CA PRO A 124 15.70 1.96 3.16
C PRO A 124 17.14 1.74 2.68
N THR A 125 17.98 1.05 3.46
CA THR A 125 19.37 0.73 3.10
C THR A 125 19.51 -0.48 2.17
N SER A 126 18.47 -1.32 2.09
CA SER A 126 18.39 -2.43 1.14
C SER A 126 18.13 -1.98 -0.30
N VAL A 127 17.77 -0.71 -0.51
CA VAL A 127 17.46 -0.19 -1.84
C VAL A 127 18.74 0.22 -2.57
N PRO A 128 19.11 -0.43 -3.69
CA PRO A 128 20.32 -0.08 -4.41
C PRO A 128 20.25 1.37 -4.91
N PRO A 129 21.36 2.14 -4.78
CA PRO A 129 21.49 3.47 -5.36
C PRO A 129 21.05 3.46 -6.81
N ARG A 130 20.41 4.54 -7.22
CA ARG A 130 19.90 4.62 -8.58
C ARG A 130 21.07 4.82 -9.54
N ASP A 131 21.26 3.91 -10.48
CA ASP A 131 22.20 4.09 -11.58
C ASP A 131 21.65 5.13 -12.55
N PRO A 132 22.25 6.34 -12.64
CA PRO A 132 21.78 7.35 -13.58
C PRO A 132 21.91 6.88 -15.04
N ALA A 133 22.80 5.92 -15.31
CA ALA A 133 23.01 5.31 -16.62
C ALA A 133 21.93 4.28 -17.01
N ALA A 134 21.14 3.75 -16.07
CA ALA A 134 20.05 2.83 -16.39
C ALA A 134 18.83 3.56 -16.99
N ALA A 135 18.58 4.80 -16.58
CA ALA A 135 17.48 5.62 -17.10
C ALA A 135 17.63 6.01 -18.59
N CYS A 136 18.83 5.87 -19.15
CA CYS A 136 19.14 6.26 -20.53
C CYS A 136 19.21 5.07 -21.52
N ARG A 137 18.91 3.84 -21.10
CA ARG A 137 19.02 2.63 -21.96
C ARG A 137 17.73 2.32 -22.76
N GLY A 138 17.03 3.36 -23.20
CA GLY A 138 15.97 3.25 -24.21
C GLY A 138 16.54 3.14 -25.63
N THR A 139 15.89 2.36 -26.50
CA THR A 139 16.28 2.09 -27.89
C THR A 139 16.47 3.37 -28.72
N PRO A 140 17.46 3.46 -29.63
CA PRO A 140 17.79 4.69 -30.34
C PRO A 140 16.78 4.97 -31.45
N ALA A 141 15.81 5.84 -31.20
CA ALA A 141 15.00 6.44 -32.26
C ALA A 141 14.64 7.91 -32.04
N ASP A 142 14.76 8.45 -30.82
CA ASP A 142 14.42 9.85 -30.54
C ASP A 142 15.42 10.46 -29.52
N ALA A 143 16.70 10.48 -29.89
CA ALA A 143 17.77 11.05 -29.07
C ALA A 143 18.12 12.47 -29.52
N THR A 144 17.17 13.41 -29.40
CA THR A 144 17.50 14.85 -29.55
C THR A 144 16.97 15.71 -28.40
N GLN A 145 16.13 15.19 -27.49
CA GLN A 145 15.62 15.99 -26.37
C GLN A 145 16.02 15.44 -24.99
N GLY A 146 17.25 15.79 -24.57
CA GLY A 146 17.53 16.18 -23.18
C GLY A 146 17.69 15.09 -22.11
N CYS A 147 18.92 14.60 -21.93
CA CYS A 147 19.41 14.10 -20.64
C CYS A 147 20.58 14.98 -20.19
N ALA A 148 20.30 16.20 -19.73
CA ALA A 148 21.28 17.06 -19.08
C ALA A 148 20.79 17.42 -17.66
N PRO A 149 21.60 17.20 -16.61
CA PRO A 149 21.25 17.63 -15.26
C PRO A 149 21.31 19.17 -15.18
N SER A 150 20.21 19.81 -14.77
CA SER A 150 20.18 21.24 -14.50
C SER A 150 21.04 21.54 -13.27
N THR A 151 22.24 22.08 -13.48
CA THR A 151 23.07 22.64 -12.41
C THR A 151 22.51 24.02 -12.02
N SER A 152 21.77 24.09 -10.91
CA SER A 152 21.39 25.35 -10.30
C SER A 152 22.64 25.99 -9.66
N SER A 153 23.26 26.93 -10.37
CA SER A 153 24.36 27.76 -9.86
C SER A 153 23.80 28.83 -8.92
N GLY A 154 23.82 28.55 -7.61
CA GLY A 154 23.70 29.58 -6.57
C GLY A 154 25.07 30.11 -6.22
N ARG A 155 25.39 31.35 -6.60
CA ARG A 155 26.56 32.10 -6.11
C ARG A 155 26.06 33.38 -5.45
N LYS A 156 26.51 33.58 -4.21
CA LYS A 156 26.35 34.78 -3.38
C LYS A 156 26.86 36.04 -4.07
#